data_AF-A0AA88M796-F1
#
_entry.id   AF-A0AA88M796-F1
#
_cell.length_a   1.000
_cell.length_b   1.000
_cell.length_c   1.000
_cell.angle_alpha   90.00
_cell.angle_beta   90.00
_cell.angle_gamma   90.00
#
_symmetry.space_group_name_H-M   'P 1'
#
loop_
_entity.id
_entity.type
_entity.pdbx_description
1 polymer ?
#
loop_
_entity_poly.entity_id
_entity_poly.type
_entity_poly.pdbx_seq_one_letter_code
_entity_poly.pdbx_strand_id
1 'polypeptide(L)' 'MACLQTFPGVFAALCLLFLCFLQPVEAYDGGDAVALLLGMAVTVVGFCACLGWYSRRRSGQF' A
#
# COMPACT_ATOMS: atom_id res chain seq x y z
N MET A 1 -4.09 8.38 17.55
CA MET A 1 -3.50 9.43 16.68
C MET A 1 -2.36 8.90 15.80
N ALA A 2 -1.46 8.02 16.27
CA ALA A 2 -0.39 7.42 15.42
C ALA A 2 -0.89 6.55 14.24
N CYS A 3 -2.03 5.87 14.39
CA CYS A 3 -2.60 5.01 13.34
C CYS A 3 -3.05 5.81 12.10
N LEU A 4 -3.62 7.01 12.32
CA LEU A 4 -4.06 7.90 11.24
C LEU A 4 -2.90 8.61 10.53
N GLN A 5 -1.74 8.78 11.19
CA GLN A 5 -0.54 9.38 10.59
C GLN A 5 0.29 8.41 9.74
N THR A 6 0.11 7.09 9.89
CA THR A 6 0.73 6.11 8.97
C THR A 6 0.04 6.07 7.61
N PHE A 7 -1.28 6.32 7.55
CA PHE A 7 -2.03 6.39 6.29
C PHE A 7 -1.42 7.35 5.25
N PRO A 8 -1.16 8.63 5.56
CA PRO A 8 -0.55 9.55 4.60
C PRO A 8 0.87 9.14 4.25
N GLY A 9 1.63 8.52 5.16
CA GLY A 9 2.99 8.05 4.90
C GLY A 9 3.04 6.85 3.94
N VAL A 10 2.17 5.86 4.15
CA VAL A 10 2.06 4.68 3.27
C VAL A 10 1.47 5.07 1.92
N PHE A 11 0.45 5.94 1.91
CA PHE A 11 -0.11 6.47 0.67
C PHE A 11 0.92 7.32 -0.10
N ALA A 12 1.69 8.17 0.59
CA ALA A 12 2.78 8.91 -0.03
C ALA A 12 3.89 7.98 -0.54
N ALA A 13 4.27 6.93 0.21
CA ALA A 13 5.26 5.96 -0.24
C ALA A 13 4.78 5.17 -1.46
N LEU A 14 3.51 4.76 -1.50
CA LEU A 14 2.89 4.11 -2.65
C LEU A 14 2.79 5.04 -3.86
N CYS A 15 2.42 6.31 -3.66
CA CYS A 15 2.41 7.32 -4.72
C CYS A 15 3.82 7.62 -5.23
N LEU A 16 4.82 7.73 -4.35
CA LEU A 16 6.22 7.94 -4.72
C LEU A 16 6.78 6.73 -5.46
N LEU A 17 6.47 5.51 -5.01
CA LEU A 17 6.84 4.28 -5.71
C LEU A 17 6.20 4.27 -7.11
N PHE A 18 4.91 4.57 -7.22
CA PHE A 18 4.20 4.64 -8.50
C PHE A 18 4.77 5.73 -9.42
N LEU A 19 5.10 6.91 -8.90
CA LEU A 19 5.74 8.00 -9.66
C LEU A 19 7.15 7.64 -10.11
N CYS A 20 7.94 6.94 -9.27
CA CYS A 20 9.24 6.40 -9.66
C CYS A 20 9.13 5.31 -10.75
N PHE A 21 8.07 4.50 -10.72
CA PHE A 21 7.78 3.49 -11.74
C PHE A 21 7.07 4.05 -12.98
N LEU A 22 6.52 5.26 -12.92
CA LEU A 22 6.02 5.98 -14.10
C LEU A 22 7.17 6.51 -14.99
N GLN A 23 8.34 6.80 -14.44
CA GLN A 23 9.52 7.17 -15.26
C GLN A 23 9.97 6.08 -16.25
N PRO A 24 9.94 4.77 -15.91
CA PRO A 24 10.21 3.69 -16.86
C PRO A 24 8.99 3.21 -17.69
N VAL A 25 7.84 3.90 -17.65
CA VAL A 25 6.60 3.45 -18.33
C VAL A 25 6.72 3.38 -19.85
N GLU A 26 7.70 4.06 -20.44
CA GLU A 26 7.99 4.02 -21.88
C GLU A 26 8.52 2.65 -22.38
N ALA A 27 8.85 1.71 -21.48
CA ALA A 27 9.37 0.39 -21.83
C ALA A 27 8.75 -0.77 -21.05
N TYR A 28 7.61 -0.55 -20.39
CA TYR A 28 7.00 -1.55 -19.52
C TYR A 28 6.09 -2.48 -20.31
N ASP A 29 6.48 -3.76 -20.40
CA ASP A 29 5.63 -4.79 -21.00
C ASP A 29 4.35 -4.95 -20.17
N GLY A 30 3.22 -5.24 -20.81
CA GLY A 30 1.89 -5.19 -20.18
C GLY A 30 1.76 -6.09 -18.94
N GLY A 31 2.55 -7.17 -18.86
CA GLY A 31 2.59 -8.06 -17.69
C GLY A 31 3.21 -7.42 -16.45
N ASP A 32 4.18 -6.55 -16.63
CA ASP A 32 4.88 -5.89 -15.53
C ASP A 32 3.93 -4.82 -14.93
N ALA A 33 3.13 -4.13 -15.77
CA ALA A 33 2.09 -3.17 -15.34
C ALA A 33 1.08 -3.81 -14.39
N VAL A 34 0.67 -5.02 -14.75
CA VAL A 34 -0.26 -5.82 -13.95
C VAL A 34 0.40 -6.29 -12.64
N ALA A 35 1.68 -6.66 -12.66
CA ALA A 35 2.41 -7.07 -11.47
C ALA A 35 2.51 -5.94 -10.43
N LEU A 36 2.82 -4.72 -10.86
CA LEU A 36 2.81 -3.54 -9.98
C LEU A 36 1.42 -3.23 -9.45
N LEU A 37 0.41 -3.25 -10.31
CA LEU A 37 -0.97 -2.98 -9.91
C LEU A 37 -1.44 -3.97 -8.84
N LEU A 38 -1.16 -5.27 -9.04
CA LEU A 38 -1.48 -6.32 -8.08
C LEU A 38 -0.66 -6.17 -6.78
N GLY A 39 0.63 -5.88 -6.86
CA GLY A 39 1.46 -5.62 -5.68
C GLY A 39 0.95 -4.43 -4.86
N MET A 40 0.52 -3.36 -5.53
CA MET A 40 -0.08 -2.20 -4.90
C MET A 40 -1.42 -2.54 -4.23
N ALA A 41 -2.29 -3.30 -4.91
CA ALA A 41 -3.56 -3.74 -4.34
C ALA A 41 -3.36 -4.63 -3.10
N VAL A 42 -2.44 -5.60 -3.17
CA VAL A 42 -2.15 -6.53 -2.06
C VAL A 42 -1.53 -5.80 -0.87
N THR A 43 -0.61 -4.86 -1.10
CA THR A 43 -0.01 -4.06 -0.01
C THR A 43 -1.05 -3.18 0.68
N VAL A 44 -1.96 -2.54 -0.06
CA VAL A 44 -3.06 -1.74 0.51
C VAL A 44 -4.00 -2.62 1.33
N VAL A 45 -4.46 -3.75 0.77
CA VAL A 45 -5.40 -4.66 1.45
C VAL A 45 -4.75 -5.28 2.69
N GLY A 46 -3.51 -5.77 2.57
CA GLY A 46 -2.74 -6.34 3.69
C GLY A 46 -2.49 -5.32 4.80
N PHE A 47 -2.17 -4.08 4.43
CA PHE A 47 -2.01 -3.00 5.41
C PHE A 47 -3.33 -2.69 6.14
N CYS A 48 -4.44 -2.53 5.42
CA CYS A 48 -5.77 -2.34 6.03
C CYS A 48 -6.16 -3.51 6.95
N ALA A 49 -5.87 -4.75 6.58
CA ALA A 49 -6.13 -5.93 7.41
C ALA A 49 -5.28 -5.91 8.69
N CYS A 50 -3.98 -5.61 8.58
CA CYS A 50 -3.08 -5.46 9.72
C CYS A 50 -3.54 -4.35 10.67
N LEU A 51 -4.06 -3.24 10.15
CA LEU A 51 -4.62 -2.15 10.95
C LEU A 51 -5.90 -2.55 11.66
N GLY A 52 -6.81 -3.24 10.96
CA GLY A 52 -8.02 -3.78 11.56
C GLY A 52 -7.70 -4.76 12.69
N TRP A 53 -6.68 -5.59 12.51
CA TRP A 53 -6.20 -6.48 13.56
C TRP A 53 -5.54 -5.72 14.71
N TYR A 54 -4.67 -4.75 14.42
CA TYR A 54 -4.03 -3.91 15.44
C TYR A 54 -5.06 -3.15 16.28
N SER A 55 -6.13 -2.63 15.64
CA SER A 55 -7.24 -2.00 16.35
C SER A 55 -7.95 -2.98 17.28
N ARG A 56 -8.28 -4.20 16.81
CA ARG A 56 -8.93 -5.23 17.66
C ARG A 56 -8.05 -5.65 18.83
N ARG A 57 -6.76 -5.89 18.58
CA ARG A 57 -5.75 -6.21 19.60
C ARG A 57 -5.67 -5.11 20.66
N ARG A 58 -5.64 -3.84 20.24
CA ARG A 58 -5.56 -2.69 21.16
C ARG A 58 -6.86 -2.47 21.93
N SER A 59 -8.00 -2.81 21.35
CA SER A 59 -9.30 -2.75 22.01
C SER A 59 -9.55 -3.89 22.99
N GLY A 60 -8.61 -4.82 23.18
CA GLY A 60 -8.77 -5.98 24.05
C GLY A 60 -9.84 -6.97 23.57
N GLN A 61 -10.32 -6.83 22.33
CA GLN A 61 -11.22 -7.79 21.70
C GLN A 61 -10.38 -8.86 21.01
N PHE A 62 -9.96 -9.84 21.80
CA PHE A 62 -9.49 -11.14 21.30
C PHE A 62 -10.62 -12.16 21.46
#